data_AF-A0ABD5MYU4-F1
#
_entry.id   AF-A0ABD5MYU4-F1
#
_cell.length_a   1.000
_cell.length_b   1.000
_cell.length_c   1.000
_cell.angle_alpha   90.00
_cell.angle_beta   90.00
_cell.angle_gamma   90.00
#
_symmetry.space_group_name_H-M   'P 1'
#
loop_
_entity.id
_entity.type
_entity.pdbx_description
1 polymer ?
#
loop_
_entity_poly.entity_id
_entity_poly.type
_entity_poly.pdbx_seq_one_letter_code
_entity_poly.pdbx_strand_id
1 'polypeptide(L)'
;METLQEAKLEDLIPLPYDNVRKAYERRISLLREAEESFLNKKKDQLPRLQALLHSFVREEDPSDISQISSLMQSLIIDSTGFGSAQSRYASRIKQNLEDTIGLEELHVYTRKDIATRLRRLYEDINPNFVLSTNAFVVDLGLKNTAAAFSIESSAMGVDIDGKAIPGVLLMCGYSILDLVDNSDFIGDVGLSCKQEVLTPLENAKFRPYLISKLTLSDQEKAVIDDMMEMYRPGETEFNAKLLMKAIGNVVSRQFSSFDYNDLQTLNLKGDDPDAQQKKDKIFHDTYDQGLSIGGTVLVASAYAIRLTLQKNGEELPDMPNNPDYNLSWGGNFLRFVYGNEATERPDFQQRAKAMDTYFQLIRTHGPGNASTFAVRAAASAYTDLPGALNSGINVLSGDRHGFAAVLSYQQVSQAYDRLREQHGHISRHFIAEEVARIYREEGVFQGFGHPVYKRPRERTPPGDPRFGIMREIIQSWGDSEIQRKMQFYNEWDNQVGDFTKREKGSSAGFPANVDLLTPILLQDRIGLPPEANPLMFYCGREFGHVLHYIEAIQFPLIRSRGLYEGPRAREIKPVNNF
;
A
#
# COMPACT_ATOMS: atom_id res chain seq x y z
N MET A 1 -34.86 6.57 4.92
CA MET A 1 -34.06 6.97 3.74
C MET A 1 -33.74 8.45 3.84
N GLU A 2 -34.73 9.34 3.81
CA GLU A 2 -34.53 10.77 4.16
C GLU A 2 -33.89 10.95 5.55
N THR A 3 -34.29 10.13 6.53
CA THR A 3 -33.70 10.09 7.89
C THR A 3 -32.23 9.65 7.97
N LEU A 4 -31.64 9.08 6.91
CA LEU A 4 -30.25 8.61 6.89
C LEU A 4 -29.30 9.61 6.21
N GLN A 5 -29.83 10.53 5.39
CA GLN A 5 -29.04 11.65 4.85
C GLN A 5 -28.72 12.69 5.93
N GLU A 6 -29.58 12.79 6.96
CA GLU A 6 -29.38 13.67 8.12
C GLU A 6 -28.67 12.97 9.30
N ALA A 7 -28.39 11.66 9.18
CA ALA A 7 -27.71 10.93 10.22
C ALA A 7 -26.27 11.43 10.37
N LYS A 8 -25.80 11.59 11.61
CA LYS A 8 -24.39 11.89 11.85
C LYS A 8 -23.59 10.60 11.93
N LEU A 9 -22.35 10.63 11.45
CA LEU A 9 -21.45 9.49 11.52
C LEU A 9 -21.31 8.95 12.96
N GLU A 10 -21.23 9.85 13.95
CA GLU A 10 -21.11 9.53 15.38
C GLU A 10 -22.26 8.67 15.92
N ASP A 11 -23.46 8.79 15.35
CA ASP A 11 -24.63 8.00 15.73
C ASP A 11 -24.63 6.59 15.10
N LEU A 12 -23.86 6.40 14.02
CA LEU A 12 -23.80 5.17 13.24
C LEU A 12 -22.61 4.29 13.65
N ILE A 13 -21.44 4.91 13.77
CA ILE A 13 -20.18 4.27 14.15
C ILE A 13 -19.43 5.25 15.04
N PRO A 14 -19.40 5.03 16.37
CA PRO A 14 -18.62 5.90 17.26
C PRO A 14 -17.13 5.76 16.96
N LEU A 15 -16.44 6.91 16.90
CA LEU A 15 -15.02 7.04 16.59
C LEU A 15 -14.32 7.80 17.73
N PRO A 16 -14.03 7.12 18.86
CA PRO A 16 -13.22 7.72 19.90
C PRO A 16 -11.84 8.06 19.32
N TYR A 17 -11.40 9.31 19.51
CA TYR A 17 -10.05 9.80 19.18
C TYR A 17 -8.97 8.82 19.65
N ASP A 18 -9.18 8.30 20.86
CA ASP A 18 -8.28 7.36 21.52
C ASP A 18 -8.21 5.99 20.87
N ASN A 19 -9.19 5.53 20.08
CA ASN A 19 -9.19 4.15 19.57
C ASN A 19 -8.01 3.91 18.63
N VAL A 20 -7.76 4.83 17.71
CA VAL A 20 -6.61 4.76 16.80
C VAL A 20 -5.31 4.85 17.59
N ARG A 21 -5.22 5.73 18.58
CA ARG A 21 -4.05 5.87 19.46
C ARG A 21 -3.78 4.61 20.28
N LYS A 22 -4.80 4.07 20.94
CA LYS A 22 -4.72 2.87 21.79
C LYS A 22 -4.35 1.64 20.96
N ALA A 23 -4.90 1.52 19.74
CA ALA A 23 -4.52 0.45 18.82
C ALA A 23 -3.04 0.51 18.46
N TYR A 24 -2.53 1.72 18.16
CA TYR A 24 -1.11 1.96 17.93
C TYR A 24 -0.27 1.67 19.19
N GLU A 25 -0.63 2.22 20.36
CA GLU A 25 0.12 2.07 21.62
C GLU A 25 0.19 0.60 22.07
N ARG A 26 -0.92 -0.15 21.99
CA ARG A 26 -0.96 -1.59 22.25
C ARG A 26 0.02 -2.34 21.34
N ARG A 27 0.08 -1.96 20.07
CA ARG A 27 0.98 -2.59 19.09
C ARG A 27 2.45 -2.31 19.38
N ILE A 28 2.78 -1.07 19.74
CA ILE A 28 4.14 -0.69 20.15
C ILE A 28 4.55 -1.39 21.45
N SER A 29 3.64 -1.53 22.43
CA SER A 29 3.91 -2.28 23.67
C SER A 29 4.32 -3.72 23.37
N LEU A 30 3.58 -4.41 22.51
CA LEU A 30 3.90 -5.79 22.10
C LEU A 30 5.25 -5.91 21.39
N LEU A 31 5.64 -4.91 20.59
CA LEU A 31 6.95 -4.87 19.95
C LEU A 31 8.07 -4.64 20.98
N ARG A 32 7.86 -3.74 21.96
CA ARG A 32 8.82 -3.48 23.03
C ARG A 32 9.02 -4.69 23.93
N GLU A 33 7.95 -5.36 24.33
CA GLU A 33 8.02 -6.59 25.13
C GLU A 33 8.78 -7.71 24.39
N ALA A 34 8.58 -7.81 23.07
CA ALA A 34 9.33 -8.75 22.23
C ALA A 34 10.83 -8.41 22.16
N GLU A 35 11.17 -7.13 22.04
CA GLU A 35 12.54 -6.62 21.99
C GLU A 35 13.28 -6.75 23.32
N GLU A 36 12.65 -6.37 24.44
CA GLU A 36 13.24 -6.50 25.79
C GLU A 36 13.50 -7.97 26.15
N SER A 37 12.59 -8.87 25.79
CA SER A 37 12.77 -10.32 25.98
C SER A 37 13.96 -10.85 25.18
N PHE A 38 14.15 -10.36 23.94
CA PHE A 38 15.30 -10.71 23.10
C PHE A 38 16.62 -10.18 23.68
N LEU A 39 16.68 -8.89 24.01
CA LEU A 39 17.87 -8.24 24.56
C LEU A 39 18.31 -8.90 25.87
N ASN A 40 17.37 -9.24 26.74
CA ASN A 40 17.68 -9.94 27.99
C ASN A 40 18.27 -11.34 27.77
N LYS A 41 17.80 -12.10 26.78
CA LYS A 41 18.35 -13.43 26.45
C LYS A 41 19.75 -13.36 25.81
N LYS A 42 20.13 -12.22 25.23
CA LYS A 42 21.37 -12.05 24.43
C LYS A 42 22.36 -11.03 25.00
N LYS A 43 22.11 -10.58 26.23
CA LYS A 43 22.84 -9.51 26.93
C LYS A 43 24.37 -9.69 26.96
N ASP A 44 24.85 -10.93 27.02
CA ASP A 44 26.28 -11.24 27.09
C ASP A 44 26.95 -11.44 25.72
N GLN A 45 26.16 -11.77 24.69
CA GLN A 45 26.68 -12.10 23.35
C GLN A 45 26.81 -10.85 22.46
N LEU A 46 25.88 -9.89 22.57
CA LEU A 46 25.86 -8.67 21.76
C LEU A 46 27.08 -7.75 21.98
N PRO A 47 27.49 -7.40 23.22
CA PRO A 47 28.67 -6.58 23.45
C PRO A 47 29.97 -7.25 23.00
N ARG A 48 30.03 -8.58 23.10
CA ARG A 48 31.19 -9.37 22.66
C ARG A 48 31.32 -9.41 21.13
N LEU A 49 30.20 -9.59 20.41
CA LEU A 49 30.21 -9.47 18.94
C LEU A 49 30.66 -8.08 18.51
N GLN A 50 30.18 -7.04 19.19
CA GLN A 50 30.52 -5.66 18.88
C GLN A 50 32.02 -5.37 19.04
N ALA A 51 32.64 -5.85 20.12
CA ALA A 51 34.09 -5.70 20.33
C ALA A 51 34.90 -6.36 19.20
N LEU A 52 34.49 -7.57 18.77
CA LEU A 52 35.13 -8.31 17.69
C LEU A 52 34.92 -7.66 16.31
N LEU A 53 33.73 -7.12 16.03
CA LEU A 53 33.48 -6.38 14.78
C LEU A 53 34.30 -5.07 14.74
N HIS A 54 34.43 -4.39 15.88
CA HIS A 54 35.21 -3.16 16.00
C HIS A 54 36.72 -3.41 15.76
N SER A 55 37.30 -4.44 16.37
CA SER A 55 38.70 -4.83 16.14
C SER A 55 38.94 -5.22 14.68
N PHE A 56 38.02 -5.98 14.10
CA PHE A 56 38.11 -6.44 12.72
C PHE A 56 38.06 -5.28 11.70
N VAL A 57 37.15 -4.31 11.89
CA VAL A 57 37.00 -3.14 10.99
C VAL A 57 38.19 -2.18 11.08
N ARG A 58 38.91 -2.14 12.21
CA ARG A 58 40.13 -1.34 12.40
C ARG A 58 41.42 -2.05 11.99
N GLU A 59 41.31 -3.25 11.43
CA GLU A 59 42.44 -4.08 10.97
C GLU A 59 43.38 -4.57 12.10
N GLU A 60 42.95 -4.50 13.36
CA GLU A 60 43.81 -4.75 14.54
C GLU A 60 44.15 -6.24 14.75
N ASP A 61 43.31 -7.20 14.34
CA ASP A 61 43.58 -8.65 14.47
C ASP A 61 42.99 -9.48 13.29
N PRO A 62 43.76 -10.38 12.64
CA PRO A 62 43.27 -11.30 11.61
C PRO A 62 42.59 -12.59 12.13
N SER A 63 42.69 -12.93 13.41
CA SER A 63 42.23 -14.23 13.98
C SER A 63 40.72 -14.29 14.29
N ASP A 64 39.99 -13.20 14.06
CA ASP A 64 38.62 -12.99 14.55
C ASP A 64 37.49 -13.56 13.68
N ILE A 65 37.72 -13.92 12.41
CA ILE A 65 36.61 -14.29 11.48
C ILE A 65 35.84 -15.52 11.96
N SER A 66 36.53 -16.55 12.46
CA SER A 66 35.90 -17.77 12.98
C SER A 66 35.11 -17.51 14.26
N GLN A 67 35.62 -16.62 15.13
CA GLN A 67 34.94 -16.23 16.37
C GLN A 67 33.72 -15.35 16.09
N ILE A 68 33.83 -14.39 15.17
CA ILE A 68 32.72 -13.57 14.67
C ILE A 68 31.65 -14.48 14.08
N SER A 69 32.03 -15.39 13.17
CA SER A 69 31.12 -16.37 12.57
C SER A 69 30.43 -17.23 13.63
N SER A 70 31.15 -17.75 14.62
CA SER A 70 30.59 -18.58 15.70
C SER A 70 29.64 -17.79 16.60
N LEU A 71 30.01 -16.57 16.99
CA LEU A 71 29.14 -15.71 17.81
C LEU A 71 27.88 -15.31 17.04
N MET A 72 28.01 -14.99 15.76
CA MET A 72 26.89 -14.68 14.87
C MET A 72 25.97 -15.89 14.72
N GLN A 73 26.51 -17.10 14.53
CA GLN A 73 25.72 -18.33 14.51
C GLN A 73 25.02 -18.59 15.85
N SER A 74 25.63 -18.23 16.98
CA SER A 74 24.99 -18.33 18.31
C SER A 74 23.88 -17.28 18.53
N LEU A 75 23.90 -16.20 17.76
CA LEU A 75 22.88 -15.16 17.72
C LEU A 75 21.74 -15.49 16.75
N ILE A 76 21.93 -16.43 15.82
CA ILE A 76 20.85 -17.00 15.00
C ILE A 76 19.86 -17.68 15.94
N ILE A 77 18.63 -17.19 15.92
CA ILE A 77 17.63 -17.52 16.94
C ILE A 77 16.90 -18.79 16.53
N ASP A 78 16.85 -19.76 17.45
CA ASP A 78 15.88 -20.84 17.39
C ASP A 78 14.52 -20.31 17.88
N SER A 79 13.56 -20.21 16.97
CA SER A 79 12.25 -19.58 17.18
C SER A 79 11.28 -20.45 17.99
N THR A 80 11.66 -21.69 18.30
CA THR A 80 10.80 -22.72 18.90
C THR A 80 10.35 -22.44 20.34
N GLY A 81 10.94 -21.46 21.04
CA GLY A 81 10.63 -21.13 22.44
C GLY A 81 10.08 -19.73 22.70
N PHE A 82 9.54 -19.05 21.68
CA PHE A 82 9.05 -17.67 21.76
C PHE A 82 7.55 -17.57 21.40
N GLY A 83 6.81 -16.66 22.04
CA GLY A 83 5.45 -16.30 21.62
C GLY A 83 5.45 -15.68 20.21
N SER A 84 4.29 -15.62 19.55
CA SER A 84 4.19 -15.27 18.12
C SER A 84 4.78 -13.90 17.75
N ALA A 85 4.72 -12.88 18.62
CA ALA A 85 5.36 -11.58 18.38
C ALA A 85 6.89 -11.61 18.54
N GLN A 86 7.38 -12.34 19.54
CA GLN A 86 8.81 -12.51 19.83
C GLN A 86 9.49 -13.36 18.74
N SER A 87 8.82 -14.41 18.28
CA SER A 87 9.27 -15.26 17.18
C SER A 87 9.42 -14.48 15.87
N ARG A 88 8.53 -13.50 15.60
CA ARG A 88 8.60 -12.60 14.43
C ARG A 88 9.79 -11.64 14.48
N TYR A 89 10.02 -10.98 15.61
CA TYR A 89 11.17 -10.09 15.80
C TYR A 89 12.49 -10.86 15.67
N ALA A 90 12.55 -12.05 16.29
CA ALA A 90 13.67 -12.95 16.19
C ALA A 90 13.97 -13.41 14.75
N SER A 91 12.93 -13.82 14.01
CA SER A 91 13.07 -14.28 12.62
C SER A 91 13.59 -13.19 11.69
N ARG A 92 13.18 -11.92 11.91
CA ARG A 92 13.65 -10.77 11.13
C ARG A 92 15.11 -10.43 11.39
N ILE A 93 15.56 -10.51 12.65
CA ILE A 93 16.98 -10.36 13.00
C ILE A 93 17.79 -11.48 12.36
N LYS A 94 17.33 -12.73 12.47
CA LYS A 94 17.94 -13.89 11.83
C LYS A 94 18.09 -13.69 10.32
N GLN A 95 17.02 -13.27 9.64
CA GLN A 95 17.06 -13.06 8.20
C GLN A 95 17.99 -11.92 7.79
N ASN A 96 18.00 -10.79 8.51
CA ASN A 96 18.93 -9.69 8.23
C ASN A 96 20.38 -10.14 8.44
N LEU A 97 20.65 -10.96 9.45
CA LEU A 97 21.96 -11.57 9.66
C LEU A 97 22.30 -12.53 8.50
N GLU A 98 21.39 -13.42 8.11
CA GLU A 98 21.60 -14.37 7.02
C GLU A 98 21.83 -13.67 5.65
N ASP A 99 20.98 -12.71 5.30
CA ASP A 99 21.03 -11.94 4.05
C ASP A 99 22.29 -11.05 3.96
N THR A 100 22.80 -10.58 5.11
CA THR A 100 24.02 -9.74 5.17
C THR A 100 25.30 -10.57 5.15
N ILE A 101 25.30 -11.73 5.81
CA ILE A 101 26.55 -12.42 6.14
C ILE A 101 26.93 -13.50 5.12
N GLY A 102 25.98 -14.20 4.46
CA GLY A 102 26.33 -15.25 3.49
C GLY A 102 27.44 -16.18 4.01
N LEU A 103 27.26 -16.71 5.22
CA LEU A 103 28.30 -17.37 6.03
C LEU A 103 29.01 -18.53 5.29
N GLU A 104 28.37 -19.15 4.31
CA GLU A 104 28.91 -20.27 3.53
C GLU A 104 29.97 -19.85 2.49
N GLU A 105 30.14 -18.55 2.22
CA GLU A 105 31.06 -18.04 1.19
C GLU A 105 32.16 -17.11 1.71
N LEU A 106 32.27 -16.88 3.03
CA LEU A 106 33.26 -15.97 3.62
C LEU A 106 34.72 -16.31 3.26
N HIS A 107 34.99 -17.57 2.93
CA HIS A 107 36.30 -18.08 2.52
C HIS A 107 36.72 -17.63 1.11
N VAL A 108 35.78 -17.12 0.31
CA VAL A 108 35.95 -16.76 -1.11
C VAL A 108 36.13 -15.25 -1.30
N TYR A 109 35.82 -14.45 -0.27
CA TYR A 109 35.89 -12.99 -0.31
C TYR A 109 37.23 -12.46 0.24
N THR A 110 37.71 -11.34 -0.30
CA THR A 110 38.91 -10.69 0.24
C THR A 110 38.61 -10.03 1.59
N ARG A 111 39.63 -9.86 2.46
CA ARG A 111 39.46 -9.17 3.77
C ARG A 111 38.80 -7.79 3.62
N LYS A 112 39.01 -7.11 2.50
CA LYS A 112 38.42 -5.80 2.17
C LYS A 112 36.92 -5.89 1.85
N ASP A 113 36.48 -6.96 1.17
CA ASP A 113 35.07 -7.21 0.86
C ASP A 113 34.29 -7.59 2.13
N ILE A 114 34.91 -8.45 2.96
CA ILE A 114 34.39 -8.83 4.28
C ILE A 114 34.31 -7.59 5.18
N ALA A 115 35.36 -6.76 5.23
CA ALA A 115 35.36 -5.52 6.00
C ALA A 115 34.31 -4.51 5.51
N THR A 116 34.02 -4.44 4.20
CA THR A 116 32.99 -3.54 3.65
C THR A 116 31.57 -4.01 4.02
N ARG A 117 31.30 -5.31 3.94
CA ARG A 117 30.03 -5.90 4.36
C ARG A 117 29.83 -5.85 5.88
N LEU A 118 30.87 -6.16 6.64
CA LEU A 118 30.87 -6.05 8.11
C LEU A 118 30.85 -4.59 8.59
N ARG A 119 31.36 -3.62 7.81
CA ARG A 119 31.26 -2.19 8.14
C ARG A 119 29.80 -1.71 8.08
N ARG A 120 29.00 -2.18 7.12
CA ARG A 120 27.54 -1.95 7.12
C ARG A 120 26.88 -2.54 8.37
N LEU A 121 27.26 -3.76 8.73
CA LEU A 121 26.75 -4.43 9.92
C LEU A 121 27.22 -3.76 11.23
N TYR A 122 28.46 -3.25 11.29
CA TYR A 122 29.00 -2.49 12.41
C TYR A 122 28.37 -1.09 12.52
N GLU A 123 27.98 -0.48 11.39
CA GLU A 123 27.16 0.73 11.36
C GLU A 123 25.74 0.45 11.87
N ASP A 124 25.18 -0.72 11.56
CA ASP A 124 23.90 -1.23 12.10
C ASP A 124 24.00 -1.72 13.56
N ILE A 125 25.19 -2.07 14.08
CA ILE A 125 25.43 -2.58 15.45
C ILE A 125 26.18 -1.53 16.32
N ASN A 126 26.40 -0.32 15.80
CA ASN A 126 27.08 0.79 16.49
C ASN A 126 26.54 0.96 17.92
N PRO A 127 27.34 1.26 18.97
CA PRO A 127 26.77 1.51 20.30
C PRO A 127 25.79 2.67 20.30
N ASN A 128 25.92 3.66 19.41
CA ASN A 128 24.90 4.68 19.20
C ASN A 128 23.73 4.22 18.33
N PHE A 129 23.74 3.00 17.77
CA PHE A 129 22.62 2.32 17.11
C PHE A 129 22.06 1.16 17.95
N VAL A 130 22.82 0.54 18.87
CA VAL A 130 22.38 -0.52 19.79
C VAL A 130 21.96 0.05 21.15
N LEU A 131 22.63 1.11 21.64
CA LEU A 131 22.10 2.00 22.69
C LEU A 131 21.16 3.06 22.11
N SER A 132 21.13 3.31 20.80
CA SER A 132 19.91 3.87 20.17
C SER A 132 18.97 2.83 19.61
N THR A 133 19.27 1.53 19.79
CA THR A 133 18.28 0.46 19.92
C THR A 133 17.86 0.25 21.39
N ASN A 134 18.16 1.20 22.29
CA ASN A 134 17.05 1.92 22.93
C ASN A 134 16.30 2.70 21.84
N ALA A 135 15.82 1.99 20.83
CA ALA A 135 15.13 2.51 19.68
C ALA A 135 13.72 2.75 20.18
N PHE A 136 13.61 3.76 21.02
CA PHE A 136 12.84 4.91 20.58
C PHE A 136 13.35 5.41 19.20
N VAL A 137 13.28 4.55 18.16
CA VAL A 137 12.43 4.94 17.04
C VAL A 137 11.09 5.09 17.73
N VAL A 138 10.81 6.30 18.26
CA VAL A 138 9.43 6.73 18.32
C VAL A 138 9.03 6.57 16.88
N ASP A 139 8.38 5.47 16.60
CA ASP A 139 7.86 5.21 15.29
C ASP A 139 6.81 6.30 15.13
N LEU A 140 7.15 7.39 14.44
CA LEU A 140 6.23 8.50 14.19
C LEU A 140 5.13 8.06 13.18
N GLY A 141 4.71 6.80 13.30
CA GLY A 141 4.10 5.92 12.33
C GLY A 141 4.74 5.90 10.94
N LEU A 142 6.07 5.83 10.88
CA LEU A 142 6.82 5.65 9.64
C LEU A 142 7.02 4.17 9.29
N LYS A 143 7.06 3.28 10.29
CA LYS A 143 7.29 1.84 10.12
C LYS A 143 6.07 1.01 10.53
N ASN A 144 5.35 1.42 11.57
CA ASN A 144 4.18 0.75 12.14
C ASN A 144 3.01 1.73 12.26
N THR A 145 1.81 1.20 12.12
CA THR A 145 0.56 1.97 12.05
C THR A 145 -0.60 1.03 12.41
N ALA A 146 -1.64 1.56 13.03
CA ALA A 146 -2.91 0.87 13.26
C ALA A 146 -3.72 0.73 11.96
N ALA A 147 -3.54 1.66 11.02
CA ALA A 147 -4.32 1.77 9.79
C ALA A 147 -4.13 0.58 8.84
N ALA A 148 -2.87 0.28 8.49
CA ALA A 148 -2.54 -0.78 7.53
C ALA A 148 -1.10 -1.22 7.65
N PHE A 149 -0.85 -2.53 7.66
CA PHE A 149 0.49 -3.07 7.78
C PHE A 149 0.70 -4.27 6.85
N SER A 150 1.68 -4.17 5.96
CA SER A 150 2.16 -5.31 5.19
C SER A 150 3.25 -6.05 5.99
N ILE A 151 3.02 -7.32 6.32
CA ILE A 151 4.05 -8.19 6.89
C ILE A 151 4.78 -8.89 5.73
N GLU A 152 6.11 -8.82 5.70
CA GLU A 152 6.93 -9.64 4.80
C GLU A 152 6.68 -11.13 5.05
N SER A 153 6.51 -11.93 3.98
CA SER A 153 6.29 -13.38 4.09
C SER A 153 7.39 -14.11 4.86
N SER A 154 8.57 -13.51 5.01
CA SER A 154 9.66 -14.08 5.79
C SER A 154 9.61 -13.79 7.30
N ALA A 155 8.71 -12.91 7.75
CA ALA A 155 8.52 -12.65 9.18
C ALA A 155 7.53 -13.63 9.81
N MET A 156 6.60 -14.21 9.05
CA MET A 156 5.75 -15.31 9.52
C MET A 156 6.42 -16.62 9.11
N GLY A 157 7.01 -17.31 10.09
CA GLY A 157 7.53 -18.65 9.92
C GLY A 157 6.50 -19.62 9.37
N VAL A 158 6.93 -20.85 9.18
CA VAL A 158 6.06 -21.94 8.77
C VAL A 158 4.92 -22.18 9.79
N ASP A 159 3.76 -22.65 9.34
CA ASP A 159 2.65 -23.08 10.19
C ASP A 159 3.04 -24.28 11.08
N ILE A 160 2.10 -24.75 11.92
CA ILE A 160 2.32 -25.88 12.84
C ILE A 160 2.74 -27.18 12.13
N ASP A 161 2.49 -27.27 10.82
CA ASP A 161 2.82 -28.41 9.96
C ASP A 161 4.08 -28.16 9.10
N GLY A 162 4.77 -27.02 9.27
CA GLY A 162 5.97 -26.71 8.53
C GLY A 162 5.77 -26.05 7.15
N LYS A 163 4.56 -25.56 6.81
CA LYS A 163 4.31 -24.84 5.54
C LYS A 163 4.48 -23.34 5.67
N ALA A 164 5.15 -22.70 4.71
CA ALA A 164 5.34 -21.25 4.70
C ALA A 164 4.00 -20.50 4.78
N ILE A 165 3.86 -19.59 5.74
CA ILE A 165 2.69 -18.72 5.84
C ILE A 165 2.78 -17.67 4.70
N PRO A 166 1.73 -17.46 3.90
CA PRO A 166 1.73 -16.48 2.81
C PRO A 166 2.10 -15.07 3.28
N GLY A 167 2.57 -14.20 2.38
CA GLY A 167 2.70 -12.78 2.68
C GLY A 167 1.36 -12.22 3.16
N VAL A 168 1.31 -11.62 4.35
CA VAL A 168 0.05 -11.14 4.94
C VAL A 168 -0.02 -9.63 4.82
N LEU A 169 -1.03 -9.14 4.10
CA LEU A 169 -1.46 -7.75 4.19
C LEU A 169 -2.52 -7.65 5.28
N LEU A 170 -2.24 -6.88 6.33
CA LEU A 170 -3.17 -6.63 7.42
C LEU A 170 -3.78 -5.23 7.31
N MET A 171 -5.08 -5.12 7.53
CA MET A 171 -5.80 -3.86 7.66
C MET A 171 -6.48 -3.85 9.02
N CYS A 172 -6.16 -2.87 9.87
CA CYS A 172 -6.66 -2.81 11.25
C CYS A 172 -6.45 -4.14 12.04
N GLY A 173 -5.43 -4.92 11.69
CA GLY A 173 -5.13 -6.22 12.32
C GLY A 173 -5.75 -7.46 11.67
N TYR A 174 -6.63 -7.31 10.69
CA TYR A 174 -7.27 -8.42 9.95
C TYR A 174 -6.55 -8.68 8.63
N SER A 175 -6.40 -9.95 8.23
CA SER A 175 -5.81 -10.27 6.94
C SER A 175 -6.75 -9.87 5.80
N ILE A 176 -6.17 -9.45 4.66
CA ILE A 176 -6.97 -9.10 3.49
C ILE A 176 -7.81 -10.28 2.98
N LEU A 177 -7.34 -11.51 3.19
CA LEU A 177 -8.10 -12.73 2.85
C LEU A 177 -9.34 -12.84 3.74
N ASP A 178 -9.17 -12.73 5.06
CA ASP A 178 -10.28 -12.78 6.00
C ASP A 178 -11.30 -11.67 5.74
N LEU A 179 -10.82 -10.46 5.39
CA LEU A 179 -11.70 -9.33 5.09
C LEU A 179 -12.53 -9.55 3.83
N VAL A 180 -11.95 -10.06 2.75
CA VAL A 180 -12.69 -10.35 1.52
C VAL A 180 -13.76 -11.43 1.73
N ASP A 181 -13.51 -12.39 2.63
CA ASP A 181 -14.48 -13.46 2.93
C ASP A 181 -15.59 -13.03 3.89
N ASN A 182 -15.32 -12.06 4.78
CA ASN A 182 -16.22 -11.73 5.89
C ASN A 182 -16.75 -10.28 5.90
N SER A 183 -16.31 -9.45 4.96
CA SER A 183 -16.66 -8.03 4.87
C SER A 183 -16.79 -7.60 3.41
N ASP A 184 -17.48 -6.49 3.17
CA ASP A 184 -17.54 -5.81 1.88
C ASP A 184 -16.76 -4.50 1.92
N PHE A 185 -16.60 -3.84 0.78
CA PHE A 185 -15.86 -2.58 0.71
C PHE A 185 -16.38 -1.52 1.70
N ILE A 186 -17.71 -1.44 1.84
CA ILE A 186 -18.37 -0.50 2.76
C ILE A 186 -18.04 -0.84 4.21
N GLY A 187 -18.11 -2.12 4.58
CA GLY A 187 -17.72 -2.64 5.88
C GLY A 187 -16.25 -2.38 6.17
N ASP A 188 -15.37 -2.46 5.18
CA ASP A 188 -13.94 -2.17 5.32
C ASP A 188 -13.64 -0.67 5.49
N VAL A 189 -14.44 0.19 4.86
CA VAL A 189 -14.43 1.63 5.14
C VAL A 189 -14.88 1.83 6.59
N GLY A 190 -15.98 1.23 7.02
CA GLY A 190 -16.43 1.27 8.41
C GLY A 190 -15.42 0.74 9.44
N LEU A 191 -14.72 -0.36 9.12
CA LEU A 191 -13.61 -0.93 9.90
C LEU A 191 -12.49 0.08 10.10
N SER A 192 -12.21 0.91 9.09
CA SER A 192 -11.18 1.95 9.19
C SER A 192 -11.53 2.99 10.25
N CYS A 193 -12.81 3.30 10.37
CA CYS A 193 -13.34 4.15 11.43
C CYS A 193 -13.26 3.39 12.78
N LYS A 194 -14.00 2.29 12.90
CA LYS A 194 -14.18 1.58 14.18
C LYS A 194 -12.91 0.91 14.73
N GLN A 195 -11.93 0.61 13.88
CA GLN A 195 -10.80 -0.31 14.13
C GLN A 195 -11.21 -1.77 14.41
N GLU A 196 -12.50 -2.10 14.21
CA GLU A 196 -13.07 -3.44 14.33
C GLU A 196 -14.03 -3.71 13.18
N VAL A 197 -14.15 -4.97 12.77
CA VAL A 197 -15.10 -5.35 11.71
C VAL A 197 -16.51 -4.98 12.17
N LEU A 198 -17.27 -4.32 11.29
CA LEU A 198 -18.64 -3.96 11.60
C LEU A 198 -19.50 -5.22 11.77
N THR A 199 -20.35 -5.21 12.79
CA THR A 199 -21.42 -6.21 12.89
C THR A 199 -22.39 -6.05 11.70
N PRO A 200 -23.16 -7.09 11.34
CA PRO A 200 -24.13 -6.98 10.26
C PRO A 200 -25.12 -5.82 10.42
N LEU A 201 -25.53 -5.52 11.66
CA LEU A 201 -26.43 -4.41 11.96
C LEU A 201 -25.75 -3.05 11.78
N GLU A 202 -24.50 -2.90 12.22
CA GLU A 202 -23.72 -1.67 12.00
C GLU A 202 -23.46 -1.44 10.52
N ASN A 203 -23.07 -2.48 9.77
CA ASN A 203 -22.85 -2.35 8.33
C ASN A 203 -24.16 -1.99 7.59
N ALA A 204 -25.29 -2.58 7.96
CA ALA A 204 -26.59 -2.25 7.39
C ALA A 204 -27.00 -0.78 7.66
N LYS A 205 -26.59 -0.19 8.79
CA LYS A 205 -26.80 1.23 9.10
C LYS A 205 -25.82 2.15 8.38
N PHE A 206 -24.55 1.74 8.29
CA PHE A 206 -23.48 2.55 7.69
C PHE A 206 -23.56 2.59 6.16
N ARG A 207 -23.96 1.50 5.51
CA ARG A 207 -24.10 1.40 4.05
C ARG A 207 -24.88 2.55 3.41
N PRO A 208 -26.12 2.85 3.79
CA PRO A 208 -26.87 3.95 3.18
C PRO A 208 -26.21 5.31 3.46
N TYR A 209 -25.50 5.47 4.58
CA TYR A 209 -24.75 6.69 4.86
C TYR A 209 -23.55 6.86 3.94
N LEU A 210 -22.74 5.82 3.73
CA LEU A 210 -21.62 5.92 2.79
C LEU A 210 -22.12 6.11 1.35
N ILE A 211 -23.18 5.42 0.93
CA ILE A 211 -23.76 5.61 -0.40
C ILE A 211 -24.36 7.01 -0.58
N SER A 212 -24.85 7.66 0.48
CA SER A 212 -25.35 9.04 0.38
C SER A 212 -24.26 10.03 -0.03
N LYS A 213 -22.98 9.74 0.27
CA LYS A 213 -21.81 10.55 -0.15
C LYS A 213 -21.57 10.54 -1.66
N LEU A 214 -22.27 9.68 -2.40
CA LEU A 214 -22.30 9.72 -3.88
C LEU A 214 -23.35 10.70 -4.42
N THR A 215 -24.18 11.29 -3.55
CA THR A 215 -25.09 12.38 -3.88
C THR A 215 -24.35 13.69 -3.68
N LEU A 216 -24.01 14.37 -4.77
CA LEU A 216 -23.18 15.57 -4.71
C LEU A 216 -24.02 16.80 -4.34
N SER A 217 -23.54 17.55 -3.35
CA SER A 217 -23.95 18.93 -3.09
C SER A 217 -23.57 19.86 -4.24
N ASP A 218 -24.10 21.08 -4.26
CA ASP A 218 -23.77 22.05 -5.31
C ASP A 218 -22.29 22.47 -5.26
N GLN A 219 -21.69 22.49 -4.08
CA GLN A 219 -20.24 22.69 -3.92
C GLN A 219 -19.43 21.55 -4.54
N GLU A 220 -19.86 20.30 -4.35
CA GLU A 220 -19.20 19.12 -4.91
C GLU A 220 -19.39 18.99 -6.43
N LYS A 221 -20.54 19.42 -6.95
CA LYS A 221 -20.73 19.55 -8.41
C LYS A 221 -19.78 20.60 -9.00
N ALA A 222 -19.64 21.75 -8.34
CA ALA A 222 -18.67 22.77 -8.75
C ALA A 222 -17.23 22.26 -8.75
N VAL A 223 -16.87 21.35 -7.82
CA VAL A 223 -15.58 20.65 -7.84
C VAL A 223 -15.40 19.83 -9.14
N ILE A 224 -16.43 19.13 -9.58
CA ILE A 224 -16.36 18.37 -10.84
C ILE A 224 -16.23 19.31 -12.03
N ASP A 225 -17.00 20.40 -12.06
CA ASP A 225 -16.95 21.39 -13.14
C ASP A 225 -15.55 22.04 -13.25
N ASP A 226 -15.00 22.54 -12.13
CA ASP A 226 -13.65 23.10 -12.05
C ASP A 226 -12.59 22.08 -12.49
N MET A 227 -12.73 20.82 -12.05
CA MET A 227 -11.81 19.74 -12.42
C MET A 227 -11.86 19.48 -13.93
N MET A 228 -13.04 19.48 -14.53
CA MET A 228 -13.22 19.25 -15.96
C MET A 228 -12.69 20.42 -16.79
N GLU A 229 -12.83 21.65 -16.31
CA GLU A 229 -12.20 22.83 -16.92
C GLU A 229 -10.67 22.74 -16.90
N MET A 230 -10.10 22.28 -15.79
CA MET A 230 -8.65 22.07 -15.67
C MET A 230 -8.14 20.92 -16.55
N TYR A 231 -8.91 19.82 -16.64
CA TYR A 231 -8.53 18.63 -17.39
C TYR A 231 -8.70 18.77 -18.91
N ARG A 232 -9.74 19.50 -19.34
CA ARG A 232 -10.10 19.72 -20.76
C ARG A 232 -10.26 18.42 -21.56
N PRO A 233 -11.17 17.51 -21.15
CA PRO A 233 -11.31 16.17 -21.75
C PRO A 233 -11.54 16.18 -23.27
N GLY A 234 -12.21 17.20 -23.81
CA GLY A 234 -12.44 17.34 -25.25
C GLY A 234 -11.15 17.63 -26.05
N GLU A 235 -10.23 18.41 -25.47
CA GLU A 235 -9.00 18.87 -26.13
C GLU A 235 -7.81 17.94 -25.88
N THR A 236 -7.83 17.18 -24.78
CA THR A 236 -6.74 16.30 -24.38
C THR A 236 -7.05 14.84 -24.71
N GLU A 237 -6.04 14.07 -25.10
CA GLU A 237 -6.09 12.62 -25.01
C GLU A 237 -6.16 12.23 -23.53
N PHE A 238 -6.80 11.11 -23.20
CA PHE A 238 -7.06 10.81 -21.80
C PHE A 238 -5.76 10.71 -21.00
N ASN A 239 -5.62 11.57 -19.99
CA ASN A 239 -4.39 11.73 -19.24
C ASN A 239 -4.68 11.65 -17.73
N ALA A 240 -4.58 10.44 -17.20
CA ALA A 240 -4.81 10.18 -15.79
C ALA A 240 -3.93 11.05 -14.87
N LYS A 241 -2.71 11.40 -15.25
CA LYS A 241 -1.85 12.27 -14.42
C LYS A 241 -2.44 13.67 -14.29
N LEU A 242 -2.87 14.25 -15.42
CA LEU A 242 -3.47 15.58 -15.42
C LEU A 242 -4.78 15.57 -14.63
N LEU A 243 -5.61 14.55 -14.83
CA LEU A 243 -6.86 14.39 -14.11
C LEU A 243 -6.63 14.22 -12.60
N MET A 244 -5.71 13.35 -12.18
CA MET A 244 -5.35 13.20 -10.77
C MET A 244 -4.83 14.51 -10.17
N LYS A 245 -4.02 15.28 -10.90
CA LYS A 245 -3.57 16.61 -10.43
C LYS A 245 -4.72 17.60 -10.32
N ALA A 246 -5.65 17.59 -11.28
CA ALA A 246 -6.85 18.42 -11.23
C ALA A 246 -7.71 18.08 -10.01
N ILE A 247 -7.98 16.79 -9.77
CA ILE A 247 -8.68 16.28 -8.58
C ILE A 247 -8.01 16.82 -7.32
N GLY A 248 -6.70 16.58 -7.15
CA GLY A 248 -5.98 17.00 -5.96
C GLY A 248 -6.05 18.51 -5.71
N ASN A 249 -5.88 19.32 -6.76
CA ASN A 249 -5.91 20.78 -6.65
C ASN A 249 -7.31 21.32 -6.33
N VAL A 250 -8.34 20.82 -7.00
CA VAL A 250 -9.71 21.32 -6.81
C VAL A 250 -10.26 20.84 -5.47
N VAL A 251 -10.05 19.56 -5.12
CA VAL A 251 -10.44 19.04 -3.80
C VAL A 251 -9.74 19.82 -2.69
N SER A 252 -8.43 20.04 -2.80
CA SER A 252 -7.70 20.85 -1.83
C SER A 252 -8.28 22.25 -1.71
N ARG A 253 -8.52 22.94 -2.82
CA ARG A 253 -9.06 24.31 -2.79
C ARG A 253 -10.48 24.39 -2.23
N GLN A 254 -11.36 23.49 -2.63
CA GLN A 254 -12.81 23.60 -2.38
C GLN A 254 -13.24 22.97 -1.05
N PHE A 255 -12.54 21.93 -0.58
CA PHE A 255 -12.83 21.31 0.71
C PHE A 255 -11.95 21.82 1.85
N SER A 256 -10.94 22.65 1.58
CA SER A 256 -10.10 23.24 2.64
C SER A 256 -10.95 24.02 3.63
N SER A 257 -11.05 23.47 4.84
CA SER A 257 -11.77 24.05 5.97
C SER A 257 -10.88 23.87 7.20
N PHE A 258 -9.87 24.71 7.36
CA PHE A 258 -8.98 24.63 8.50
C PHE A 258 -9.38 25.61 9.60
N ASP A 259 -9.64 25.11 10.80
CA ASP A 259 -9.75 25.92 12.02
C ASP A 259 -8.47 25.78 12.86
N TYR A 260 -7.76 26.89 13.07
CA TYR A 260 -6.59 26.92 13.96
C TYR A 260 -6.91 26.47 15.39
N ASN A 261 -8.18 26.55 15.80
CA ASN A 261 -8.66 26.05 17.08
C ASN A 261 -8.64 24.52 17.17
N ASP A 262 -8.68 23.79 16.05
CA ASP A 262 -8.65 22.32 16.05
C ASP A 262 -7.29 21.82 16.52
N LEU A 263 -6.19 22.43 16.06
CA LEU A 263 -4.84 22.12 16.53
C LEU A 263 -4.70 22.40 18.03
N GLN A 264 -5.24 23.51 18.52
CA GLN A 264 -5.21 23.81 19.95
C GLN A 264 -6.00 22.77 20.74
N THR A 265 -7.16 22.36 20.22
CA THR A 265 -8.06 21.37 20.80
C THR A 265 -7.39 19.99 20.87
N LEU A 266 -6.73 19.54 19.79
CA LEU A 266 -5.97 18.29 19.75
C LEU A 266 -4.83 18.27 20.78
N ASN A 267 -4.22 19.44 21.04
CA ASN A 267 -3.17 19.63 22.04
C ASN A 267 -3.67 19.82 23.48
N LEU A 268 -4.99 19.90 23.72
CA LEU A 268 -5.53 20.00 25.07
C LEU A 268 -5.06 18.79 25.92
N LYS A 269 -4.53 19.09 27.10
CA LYS A 269 -4.17 18.09 28.12
C LYS A 269 -5.39 17.78 28.98
N GLY A 270 -5.35 16.66 29.72
CA GLY A 270 -6.48 16.08 30.45
C GLY A 270 -7.09 16.92 31.59
N ASP A 271 -6.78 18.21 31.68
CA ASP A 271 -7.33 19.13 32.67
C ASP A 271 -8.60 19.86 32.17
N ASP A 272 -8.89 19.82 30.86
CA ASP A 272 -10.19 20.28 30.31
C ASP A 272 -11.20 19.10 30.32
N PRO A 273 -12.31 19.21 31.08
CA PRO A 273 -13.30 18.14 31.20
C PRO A 273 -13.98 17.76 29.88
N ASP A 274 -14.00 18.68 28.90
CA ASP A 274 -14.63 18.48 27.59
C ASP A 274 -13.60 18.12 26.50
N ALA A 275 -12.30 18.02 26.84
CA ALA A 275 -11.23 17.80 25.86
C ALA A 275 -11.47 16.55 25.01
N GLN A 276 -11.94 15.45 25.62
CA GLN A 276 -12.17 14.19 24.90
C GLN A 276 -13.29 14.35 23.87
N GLN A 277 -14.42 14.92 24.27
CA GLN A 277 -15.57 15.13 23.39
C GLN A 277 -15.21 16.03 22.20
N LYS A 278 -14.44 17.10 22.44
CA LYS A 278 -13.98 18.00 21.37
C LYS A 278 -13.05 17.28 20.38
N LYS A 279 -12.14 16.42 20.88
CA LYS A 279 -11.25 15.62 20.03
C LYS A 279 -11.99 14.57 19.22
N ASP A 280 -12.95 13.88 19.83
CA ASP A 280 -13.82 12.91 19.15
C ASP A 280 -14.60 13.60 18.02
N LYS A 281 -15.14 14.80 18.28
CA LYS A 281 -15.82 15.60 17.25
C LYS A 281 -14.91 15.93 16.06
N ILE A 282 -13.70 16.43 16.31
CA ILE A 282 -12.72 16.72 15.23
C ILE A 282 -12.45 15.47 14.39
N PHE A 283 -12.33 14.31 15.04
CA PHE A 283 -12.10 13.04 14.35
C PHE A 283 -13.28 12.61 13.49
N HIS A 284 -14.49 12.71 14.02
CA HIS A 284 -15.72 12.43 13.29
C HIS A 284 -15.87 13.34 12.07
N ASP A 285 -15.70 14.65 12.25
CA ASP A 285 -15.81 15.63 11.17
C ASP A 285 -14.73 15.40 10.09
N THR A 286 -13.48 15.14 10.51
CA THR A 286 -12.37 14.84 9.59
C THR A 286 -12.64 13.58 8.79
N TYR A 287 -13.10 12.51 9.45
CA TYR A 287 -13.40 11.25 8.76
C TYR A 287 -14.57 11.43 7.79
N ASP A 288 -15.63 12.14 8.21
CA ASP A 288 -16.80 12.41 7.36
C ASP A 288 -16.44 13.27 6.13
N GLN A 289 -15.58 14.27 6.31
CA GLN A 289 -15.02 15.04 5.19
C GLN A 289 -14.26 14.11 4.24
N GLY A 290 -13.46 13.17 4.76
CA GLY A 290 -12.79 12.16 3.96
C GLY A 290 -13.73 11.25 3.16
N LEU A 291 -14.87 10.85 3.74
CA LEU A 291 -15.89 10.07 3.03
C LEU A 291 -16.56 10.88 1.92
N SER A 292 -16.85 12.15 2.17
CA SER A 292 -17.47 13.07 1.20
C SER A 292 -16.53 13.36 0.03
N ILE A 293 -15.24 13.57 0.31
CA ILE A 293 -14.19 13.66 -0.72
C ILE A 293 -14.15 12.38 -1.54
N GLY A 294 -14.14 11.19 -0.92
CA GLY A 294 -14.10 9.92 -1.66
C GLY A 294 -15.31 9.68 -2.56
N GLY A 295 -16.51 10.09 -2.12
CA GLY A 295 -17.70 10.08 -2.95
C GLY A 295 -17.58 11.02 -4.16
N THR A 296 -17.13 12.26 -3.92
CA THR A 296 -16.89 13.25 -4.98
C THR A 296 -15.85 12.75 -5.99
N VAL A 297 -14.73 12.22 -5.51
CA VAL A 297 -13.65 11.67 -6.36
C VAL A 297 -14.15 10.50 -7.21
N LEU A 298 -14.96 9.59 -6.65
CA LEU A 298 -15.53 8.47 -7.40
C LEU A 298 -16.44 8.96 -8.54
N VAL A 299 -17.37 9.88 -8.25
CA VAL A 299 -18.31 10.40 -9.24
C VAL A 299 -17.58 11.22 -10.31
N ALA A 300 -16.63 12.06 -9.91
CA ALA A 300 -15.76 12.82 -10.81
C ALA A 300 -14.97 11.91 -11.75
N SER A 301 -14.44 10.81 -11.20
CA SER A 301 -13.69 9.80 -11.96
C SER A 301 -14.58 9.04 -12.94
N ALA A 302 -15.79 8.66 -12.52
CA ALA A 302 -16.76 8.03 -13.40
C ALA A 302 -17.15 8.94 -14.56
N TYR A 303 -17.37 10.23 -14.30
CA TYR A 303 -17.66 11.23 -15.32
C TYR A 303 -16.49 11.38 -16.32
N ALA A 304 -15.24 11.47 -15.84
CA ALA A 304 -14.06 11.58 -16.70
C ALA A 304 -13.87 10.36 -17.63
N ILE A 305 -14.03 9.16 -17.06
CA ILE A 305 -13.94 7.90 -17.81
C ILE A 305 -15.05 7.83 -18.85
N ARG A 306 -16.28 8.17 -18.47
CA ARG A 306 -17.44 8.19 -19.36
C ARG A 306 -17.21 9.08 -20.58
N LEU A 307 -16.74 10.32 -20.38
CA LEU A 307 -16.43 11.23 -21.47
C LEU A 307 -15.38 10.65 -22.43
N THR A 308 -14.45 9.88 -21.90
CA THR A 308 -13.40 9.21 -22.68
C THR A 308 -13.95 8.08 -23.52
N LEU A 309 -14.81 7.24 -22.94
CA LEU A 309 -15.51 6.18 -23.67
C LEU A 309 -16.35 6.79 -24.80
N GLN A 310 -17.11 7.86 -24.53
CA GLN A 310 -17.89 8.57 -25.54
C GLN A 310 -17.02 9.15 -26.66
N LYS A 311 -15.86 9.75 -26.33
CA LYS A 311 -14.88 10.24 -27.32
C LYS A 311 -14.31 9.12 -28.19
N ASN A 312 -14.18 7.92 -27.62
CA ASN A 312 -13.74 6.71 -28.33
C ASN A 312 -14.88 6.04 -29.13
N GLY A 313 -16.07 6.64 -29.18
CA GLY A 313 -17.20 6.17 -30.00
C GLY A 313 -18.20 5.29 -29.26
N GLU A 314 -18.10 5.12 -27.94
CA GLU A 314 -19.10 4.39 -27.16
C GLU A 314 -20.38 5.23 -26.98
N GLU A 315 -21.51 4.70 -27.42
CA GLU A 315 -22.83 5.27 -27.12
C GLU A 315 -23.27 4.86 -25.71
N LEU A 316 -23.25 5.81 -24.77
CA LEU A 316 -23.61 5.57 -23.38
C LEU A 316 -24.91 6.31 -23.01
N PRO A 317 -25.90 5.64 -22.37
CA PRO A 317 -27.11 6.28 -21.83
C PRO A 317 -26.78 7.32 -20.77
N ASP A 318 -27.63 8.31 -20.55
CA ASP A 318 -27.38 9.42 -19.61
C ASP A 318 -26.84 8.96 -18.24
N MET A 319 -25.86 9.71 -17.74
CA MET A 319 -25.31 9.47 -16.40
C MET A 319 -26.41 9.72 -15.35
N PRO A 320 -26.64 8.80 -14.42
CA PRO A 320 -27.62 9.02 -13.38
C PRO A 320 -27.16 10.10 -12.40
N ASN A 321 -28.10 10.96 -11.99
CA ASN A 321 -27.81 12.12 -11.13
C ASN A 321 -27.76 11.78 -9.62
N ASN A 322 -28.16 10.57 -9.23
CA ASN A 322 -28.21 10.12 -7.84
C ASN A 322 -27.77 8.65 -7.75
N PRO A 323 -27.17 8.23 -6.62
CA PRO A 323 -26.85 6.83 -6.40
C PRO A 323 -28.10 5.97 -6.22
N ASP A 324 -27.96 4.67 -6.46
CA ASP A 324 -28.92 3.65 -6.05
C ASP A 324 -28.44 3.01 -4.74
N TYR A 325 -29.25 3.16 -3.70
CA TYR A 325 -28.95 2.66 -2.35
C TYR A 325 -29.04 1.14 -2.23
N ASN A 326 -29.59 0.44 -3.22
CA ASN A 326 -29.58 -1.02 -3.29
C ASN A 326 -28.28 -1.56 -3.91
N LEU A 327 -27.49 -0.69 -4.55
CA LEU A 327 -26.21 -1.06 -5.14
C LEU A 327 -25.07 -0.88 -4.15
N SER A 328 -24.01 -1.64 -4.37
CA SER A 328 -22.74 -1.44 -3.68
C SER A 328 -22.01 -0.17 -4.18
N TRP A 329 -20.86 0.13 -3.57
CA TRP A 329 -20.02 1.24 -4.00
C TRP A 329 -19.52 1.04 -5.44
N GLY A 330 -18.96 -0.14 -5.73
CA GLY A 330 -18.57 -0.56 -7.07
C GLY A 330 -19.74 -0.64 -8.04
N GLY A 331 -20.91 -1.09 -7.58
CA GLY A 331 -22.13 -1.10 -8.39
C GLY A 331 -22.58 0.29 -8.82
N ASN A 332 -22.55 1.26 -7.90
CA ASN A 332 -22.84 2.67 -8.21
C ASN A 332 -21.79 3.26 -9.16
N PHE A 333 -20.51 2.98 -8.96
CA PHE A 333 -19.46 3.40 -9.90
C PHE A 333 -19.74 2.92 -11.33
N LEU A 334 -20.06 1.63 -11.50
CA LEU A 334 -20.38 1.07 -12.82
C LEU A 334 -21.62 1.73 -13.43
N ARG A 335 -22.65 1.97 -12.62
CA ARG A 335 -23.87 2.66 -13.05
C ARG A 335 -23.61 4.13 -13.44
N PHE A 336 -22.71 4.82 -12.75
CA PHE A 336 -22.30 6.18 -13.12
C PHE A 336 -21.51 6.22 -14.44
N VAL A 337 -20.64 5.24 -14.70
CA VAL A 337 -19.91 5.16 -15.98
C VAL A 337 -20.86 4.81 -17.12
N TYR A 338 -21.60 3.71 -16.98
CA TYR A 338 -22.32 3.04 -18.09
C TYR A 338 -23.83 3.35 -18.18
N GLY A 339 -24.41 4.12 -17.25
CA GLY A 339 -25.84 4.43 -17.23
C GLY A 339 -26.67 3.43 -16.42
N ASN A 340 -27.99 3.66 -16.35
CA ASN A 340 -28.93 2.82 -15.58
C ASN A 340 -29.03 1.39 -16.14
N GLU A 341 -28.94 1.28 -17.46
CA GLU A 341 -29.04 0.07 -18.27
C GLU A 341 -27.89 -0.90 -17.96
N ALA A 342 -26.78 -0.41 -17.39
CA ALA A 342 -25.71 -1.25 -16.90
C ALA A 342 -26.20 -2.30 -15.89
N THR A 343 -27.22 -1.96 -15.09
CA THR A 343 -27.81 -2.85 -14.07
C THR A 343 -28.60 -4.01 -14.66
N GLU A 344 -29.01 -3.92 -15.94
CA GLU A 344 -29.76 -4.96 -16.64
C GLU A 344 -28.84 -6.07 -17.20
N ARG A 345 -27.52 -5.84 -17.20
CA ARG A 345 -26.56 -6.83 -17.69
C ARG A 345 -26.62 -8.11 -16.83
N PRO A 346 -26.62 -9.31 -17.45
CA PRO A 346 -26.60 -10.56 -16.69
C PRO A 346 -25.42 -10.70 -15.74
N ASP A 347 -24.27 -10.10 -16.08
CA ASP A 347 -23.04 -10.14 -15.28
C ASP A 347 -22.85 -8.93 -14.35
N PHE A 348 -23.83 -8.03 -14.24
CA PHE A 348 -23.70 -6.78 -13.48
C PHE A 348 -23.30 -7.00 -12.02
N GLN A 349 -23.98 -7.91 -11.32
CA GLN A 349 -23.68 -8.22 -9.91
C GLN A 349 -22.26 -8.77 -9.73
N GLN A 350 -21.79 -9.58 -10.68
CA GLN A 350 -20.44 -10.12 -10.66
C GLN A 350 -19.41 -8.99 -10.85
N ARG A 351 -19.67 -8.06 -11.78
CA ARG A 351 -18.83 -6.87 -12.04
C ARG A 351 -18.79 -5.91 -10.86
N ALA A 352 -19.94 -5.65 -10.22
CA ALA A 352 -20.05 -4.81 -9.04
C ALA A 352 -19.22 -5.38 -7.89
N LYS A 353 -19.38 -6.69 -7.60
CA LYS A 353 -18.57 -7.40 -6.60
C LYS A 353 -17.08 -7.34 -6.92
N ALA A 354 -16.70 -7.53 -8.18
CA ALA A 354 -15.31 -7.40 -8.64
C ALA A 354 -14.71 -6.03 -8.33
N MET A 355 -15.46 -4.96 -8.62
CA MET A 355 -15.02 -3.59 -8.36
C MET A 355 -14.92 -3.30 -6.87
N ASP A 356 -15.87 -3.74 -6.06
CA ASP A 356 -15.79 -3.61 -4.61
C ASP A 356 -14.56 -4.32 -4.07
N THR A 357 -14.33 -5.57 -4.48
CA THR A 357 -13.15 -6.31 -4.01
C THR A 357 -11.86 -5.69 -4.52
N TYR A 358 -11.81 -5.18 -5.76
CA TYR A 358 -10.66 -4.41 -6.21
C TYR A 358 -10.38 -3.25 -5.25
N PHE A 359 -11.38 -2.41 -4.97
CA PHE A 359 -11.24 -1.30 -4.03
C PHE A 359 -10.79 -1.76 -2.64
N GLN A 360 -11.28 -2.90 -2.12
CA GLN A 360 -10.78 -3.48 -0.85
C GLN A 360 -9.28 -3.79 -0.92
N LEU A 361 -8.83 -4.49 -1.98
CA LEU A 361 -7.44 -4.92 -2.14
C LEU A 361 -6.44 -3.75 -2.25
N ILE A 362 -6.86 -2.65 -2.87
CA ILE A 362 -5.99 -1.49 -3.11
C ILE A 362 -6.14 -0.37 -2.08
N ARG A 363 -7.14 -0.45 -1.19
CA ARG A 363 -7.55 0.59 -0.24
C ARG A 363 -6.40 1.20 0.54
N THR A 364 -5.45 0.37 0.95
CA THR A 364 -4.26 0.84 1.66
C THR A 364 -3.13 -0.15 1.50
N HIS A 365 -1.92 0.37 1.59
CA HIS A 365 -0.69 -0.38 1.66
C HIS A 365 0.18 0.40 2.63
N GLY A 366 0.82 -0.29 3.58
CA GLY A 366 1.37 0.26 4.82
C GLY A 366 2.26 1.53 4.68
N PRO A 367 2.75 2.08 5.80
CA PRO A 367 3.19 3.47 5.88
C PRO A 367 4.42 3.77 5.01
N GLY A 368 5.19 2.76 4.59
CA GLY A 368 6.33 2.87 3.67
C GLY A 368 5.96 3.07 2.20
N ASN A 369 4.68 2.95 1.82
CA ASN A 369 4.22 3.29 0.49
C ASN A 369 4.34 4.81 0.24
N ALA A 370 4.92 5.22 -0.90
CA ALA A 370 5.30 6.62 -1.13
C ALA A 370 4.13 7.62 -1.01
N SER A 371 2.97 7.32 -1.60
CA SER A 371 1.79 8.20 -1.48
C SER A 371 1.24 8.24 -0.05
N THR A 372 1.29 7.12 0.66
CA THR A 372 0.88 7.05 2.08
C THR A 372 1.82 7.89 2.94
N PHE A 373 3.13 7.76 2.73
CA PHE A 373 4.14 8.56 3.44
C PHE A 373 3.95 10.06 3.18
N ALA A 374 3.64 10.47 1.95
CA ALA A 374 3.39 11.87 1.63
C ALA A 374 2.19 12.46 2.40
N VAL A 375 1.08 11.71 2.47
CA VAL A 375 -0.09 12.09 3.28
C VAL A 375 0.30 12.25 4.74
N ARG A 376 1.02 11.27 5.29
CA ARG A 376 1.44 11.29 6.71
C ARG A 376 2.41 12.43 7.01
N ALA A 377 3.34 12.72 6.10
CA ALA A 377 4.28 13.82 6.24
C ALA A 377 3.54 15.16 6.30
N ALA A 378 2.61 15.40 5.36
CA ALA A 378 1.74 16.59 5.34
C ALA A 378 0.87 16.69 6.60
N ALA A 379 0.24 15.58 7.00
CA ALA A 379 -0.58 15.48 8.21
C ALA A 379 0.23 15.80 9.48
N SER A 380 1.47 15.30 9.59
CA SER A 380 2.33 15.55 10.75
C SER A 380 2.77 17.02 10.86
N ALA A 381 2.70 17.77 9.76
CA ALA A 381 2.87 19.21 9.73
C ALA A 381 1.54 19.97 9.96
N TYR A 382 0.46 19.26 10.30
CA TYR A 382 -0.89 19.79 10.49
C TYR A 382 -1.43 20.54 9.26
N THR A 383 -1.10 20.05 8.06
CA THR A 383 -1.90 20.40 6.87
C THR A 383 -3.31 19.85 7.05
N ASP A 384 -4.32 20.55 6.54
CA ASP A 384 -5.70 20.04 6.54
C ASP A 384 -5.83 18.74 5.73
N LEU A 385 -6.93 18.01 5.93
CA LEU A 385 -7.15 16.73 5.26
C LEU A 385 -7.07 16.85 3.73
N PRO A 386 -7.77 17.81 3.07
CA PRO A 386 -7.69 17.96 1.62
C PRO A 386 -6.27 18.22 1.11
N GLY A 387 -5.48 19.07 1.78
CA GLY A 387 -4.09 19.33 1.41
C GLY A 387 -3.17 18.11 1.60
N ALA A 388 -3.41 17.31 2.64
CA ALA A 388 -2.69 16.06 2.84
C ALA A 388 -3.05 15.00 1.79
N LEU A 389 -4.33 14.85 1.44
CA LEU A 389 -4.79 13.99 0.34
C LEU A 389 -4.20 14.44 -1.00
N ASN A 390 -4.12 15.75 -1.24
CA ASN A 390 -3.47 16.33 -2.42
C ASN A 390 -1.97 15.97 -2.49
N SER A 391 -1.27 15.92 -1.35
CA SER A 391 0.11 15.45 -1.30
C SER A 391 0.21 13.97 -1.70
N GLY A 392 -0.74 13.14 -1.24
CA GLY A 392 -0.84 11.72 -1.59
C GLY A 392 -1.09 11.46 -3.07
N ILE A 393 -2.10 12.11 -3.65
CA ILE A 393 -2.47 11.93 -5.07
C ILE A 393 -1.38 12.42 -6.02
N ASN A 394 -0.68 13.52 -5.69
CA ASN A 394 0.44 14.00 -6.50
C ASN A 394 1.58 12.99 -6.55
N VAL A 395 1.94 12.38 -5.41
CA VAL A 395 2.95 11.32 -5.38
C VAL A 395 2.46 10.06 -6.09
N LEU A 396 1.16 9.71 -5.96
CA LEU A 396 0.55 8.58 -6.67
C LEU A 396 0.58 8.77 -8.20
N SER A 397 0.43 10.01 -8.69
CA SER A 397 0.48 10.34 -10.12
C SER A 397 1.87 10.15 -10.78
N GLY A 398 2.90 9.85 -9.99
CA GLY A 398 4.24 9.55 -10.49
C GLY A 398 4.35 8.18 -11.16
N ASP A 399 5.10 8.09 -12.26
CA ASP A 399 5.26 6.86 -13.07
C ASP A 399 5.78 5.66 -12.27
N ARG A 400 6.65 5.92 -11.29
CA ARG A 400 7.24 4.87 -10.44
C ARG A 400 6.32 4.41 -9.31
N HIS A 401 5.06 4.86 -9.31
CA HIS A 401 4.11 4.55 -8.26
C HIS A 401 2.75 4.09 -8.80
N GLY A 402 1.86 5.01 -9.18
CA GLY A 402 0.48 4.67 -9.54
C GLY A 402 0.28 4.03 -10.92
N PHE A 403 1.34 3.87 -11.72
CA PHE A 403 1.25 3.46 -13.13
C PHE A 403 1.64 2.00 -13.37
N ALA A 404 2.00 1.23 -12.36
CA ALA A 404 2.43 -0.17 -12.51
C ALA A 404 1.40 -1.02 -13.29
N ALA A 405 0.10 -0.85 -13.04
CA ALA A 405 -0.95 -1.57 -13.75
C ALA A 405 -1.05 -1.15 -15.24
N VAL A 406 -0.88 0.14 -15.56
CA VAL A 406 -0.85 0.63 -16.95
C VAL A 406 0.34 0.04 -17.70
N LEU A 407 1.51 0.08 -17.07
CA LEU A 407 2.73 -0.46 -17.66
C LEU A 407 2.66 -1.99 -17.77
N SER A 408 1.99 -2.67 -16.83
CA SER A 408 1.71 -4.12 -16.93
C SER A 408 0.76 -4.45 -18.08
N TYR A 409 -0.27 -3.64 -18.33
CA TYR A 409 -1.11 -3.78 -19.53
C TYR A 409 -0.28 -3.68 -20.82
N GLN A 410 0.60 -2.68 -20.90
CA GLN A 410 1.48 -2.48 -22.06
C GLN A 410 2.48 -3.63 -22.25
N GLN A 411 3.07 -4.13 -21.17
CA GLN A 411 4.04 -5.24 -21.24
C GLN A 411 3.37 -6.58 -21.52
N VAL A 412 2.24 -6.88 -20.88
CA VAL A 412 1.69 -8.25 -20.80
C VAL A 412 0.44 -8.41 -21.65
N SER A 413 -0.55 -7.51 -21.53
CA SER A 413 -1.79 -7.62 -22.33
C SER A 413 -1.50 -7.43 -23.82
N GLN A 414 -0.72 -6.41 -24.18
CA GLN A 414 -0.37 -6.20 -25.58
C GLN A 414 0.55 -7.30 -26.11
N ALA A 415 1.41 -7.89 -25.28
CA ALA A 415 2.19 -9.06 -25.69
C ALA A 415 1.30 -10.27 -25.99
N TYR A 416 0.27 -10.52 -25.18
CA TYR A 416 -0.73 -11.55 -25.47
C TYR A 416 -1.39 -11.33 -26.83
N ASP A 417 -1.89 -10.12 -27.10
CA ASP A 417 -2.59 -9.81 -28.35
C ASP A 417 -1.67 -9.96 -29.56
N ARG A 418 -0.44 -9.40 -29.50
CA ARG A 418 0.57 -9.52 -30.56
C ARG A 418 0.94 -10.98 -30.84
N LEU A 419 1.24 -11.76 -29.80
CA LEU A 419 1.66 -13.15 -29.96
C LEU A 419 0.52 -14.03 -30.50
N ARG A 420 -0.71 -13.74 -30.10
CA ARG A 420 -1.91 -14.41 -30.65
C ARG A 420 -2.09 -14.10 -32.13
N GLU A 421 -1.93 -12.84 -32.53
CA GLU A 421 -2.03 -12.44 -33.94
C GLU A 421 -0.93 -13.09 -34.79
N GLN A 422 0.30 -13.14 -34.29
CA GLN A 422 1.45 -13.69 -35.02
C GLN A 422 1.44 -15.21 -35.14
N HIS A 423 1.02 -15.93 -34.09
CA HIS A 423 1.22 -17.37 -34.00
C HIS A 423 -0.07 -18.19 -33.87
N GLY A 424 -1.21 -17.56 -33.58
CA GLY A 424 -2.48 -18.21 -33.28
C GLY A 424 -2.47 -18.96 -31.93
N HIS A 425 -1.59 -19.95 -31.79
CA HIS A 425 -1.32 -20.65 -30.53
C HIS A 425 -0.02 -20.14 -29.89
N ILE A 426 -0.15 -19.56 -28.70
CA ILE A 426 0.99 -19.04 -27.94
C ILE A 426 1.63 -20.18 -27.14
N SER A 427 2.78 -20.67 -27.61
CA SER A 427 3.57 -21.66 -26.88
C SER A 427 4.37 -21.03 -25.74
N ARG A 428 4.75 -21.85 -24.76
CA ARG A 428 5.67 -21.48 -23.66
C ARG A 428 6.97 -20.82 -24.14
N HIS A 429 7.47 -21.25 -25.30
CA HIS A 429 8.70 -20.73 -25.89
C HIS A 429 8.56 -19.25 -26.29
N PHE A 430 7.47 -18.88 -26.97
CA PHE A 430 7.24 -17.48 -27.38
C PHE A 430 7.10 -16.54 -26.18
N ILE A 431 6.46 -17.02 -25.10
CA ILE A 431 6.35 -16.25 -23.85
C ILE A 431 7.74 -16.02 -23.24
N ALA A 432 8.60 -17.05 -23.21
CA ALA A 432 9.95 -16.93 -22.69
C ALA A 432 10.82 -15.96 -23.49
N GLU A 433 10.70 -15.98 -24.82
CA GLU A 433 11.40 -15.04 -25.71
C GLU A 433 10.97 -13.59 -25.46
N GLU A 434 9.65 -13.36 -25.32
CA GLU A 434 9.09 -12.04 -25.07
C GLU A 434 9.49 -11.48 -23.70
N VAL A 435 9.45 -12.31 -22.65
CA VAL A 435 9.94 -11.96 -21.31
C VAL A 435 11.42 -11.55 -21.37
N ALA A 436 12.25 -12.32 -22.07
CA ALA A 436 13.67 -11.97 -22.23
C ALA A 436 13.85 -10.68 -23.05
N ARG A 437 13.01 -10.42 -24.05
CA ARG A 437 13.04 -9.20 -24.86
C ARG A 437 12.70 -7.97 -24.02
N ILE A 438 11.58 -7.98 -23.30
CA ILE A 438 11.14 -6.88 -22.42
C ILE A 438 12.23 -6.55 -21.40
N TYR A 439 12.83 -7.56 -20.77
CA TYR A 439 13.89 -7.30 -19.82
C TYR A 439 15.14 -6.66 -20.45
N ARG A 440 15.53 -7.08 -21.67
CA ARG A 440 16.65 -6.44 -22.38
C ARG A 440 16.38 -4.98 -22.73
N GLU A 441 15.14 -4.65 -23.06
CA GLU A 441 14.74 -3.30 -23.49
C GLU A 441 14.46 -2.36 -22.31
N GLU A 442 13.77 -2.85 -21.28
CA GLU A 442 13.23 -2.03 -20.19
C GLU A 442 13.94 -2.25 -18.85
N GLY A 443 14.59 -3.41 -18.66
CA GLY A 443 15.31 -3.75 -17.43
C GLY A 443 14.43 -4.06 -16.20
N VAL A 444 13.11 -3.97 -16.34
CA VAL A 444 12.13 -4.17 -15.25
C VAL A 444 10.87 -4.88 -15.75
N PHE A 445 10.28 -5.73 -14.90
CA PHE A 445 9.00 -6.37 -15.14
C PHE A 445 7.90 -5.69 -14.32
N GLN A 446 6.88 -5.17 -14.99
CA GLN A 446 5.80 -4.42 -14.36
C GLN A 446 4.74 -5.38 -13.81
N GLY A 447 4.34 -5.16 -12.56
CA GLY A 447 3.54 -6.12 -11.80
C GLY A 447 4.35 -7.22 -11.11
N PHE A 448 5.68 -7.08 -11.01
CA PHE A 448 6.57 -8.05 -10.38
C PHE A 448 7.54 -7.38 -9.39
N GLY A 449 8.00 -8.15 -8.40
CA GLY A 449 9.16 -7.76 -7.58
C GLY A 449 8.83 -6.81 -6.44
N HIS A 450 7.75 -7.08 -5.70
CA HIS A 450 7.43 -6.32 -4.50
C HIS A 450 8.52 -6.53 -3.42
N PRO A 451 9.17 -5.48 -2.87
CA PRO A 451 10.27 -5.62 -1.92
C PRO A 451 9.94 -6.44 -0.67
N VAL A 452 8.64 -6.45 -0.30
CA VAL A 452 8.11 -7.08 0.92
C VAL A 452 7.72 -8.55 0.70
N TYR A 453 7.38 -8.96 -0.53
CA TYR A 453 6.89 -10.32 -0.79
C TYR A 453 7.96 -11.13 -1.52
N LYS A 454 8.32 -12.30 -0.97
CA LYS A 454 9.25 -13.26 -1.59
C LYS A 454 8.46 -14.52 -1.99
N ARG A 455 8.69 -15.03 -3.22
CA ARG A 455 8.31 -16.43 -3.58
C ARG A 455 8.99 -17.39 -2.59
N PRO A 456 8.44 -18.57 -2.27
CA PRO A 456 9.12 -19.46 -1.35
C PRO A 456 10.04 -20.37 -2.18
N ARG A 457 10.62 -21.36 -1.53
CA ARG A 457 11.39 -22.40 -2.21
C ARG A 457 10.53 -23.56 -2.74
N GLU A 458 9.27 -23.70 -2.30
CA GLU A 458 8.36 -24.80 -2.69
C GLU A 458 7.22 -24.36 -3.64
N ARG A 459 6.60 -25.31 -4.37
CA ARG A 459 5.63 -25.06 -5.46
C ARG A 459 4.22 -24.58 -5.03
N THR A 460 4.07 -23.88 -3.89
CA THR A 460 2.80 -23.37 -3.33
C THR A 460 3.01 -21.91 -2.85
N PRO A 461 2.11 -20.93 -3.07
CA PRO A 461 2.55 -19.55 -3.31
C PRO A 461 2.56 -18.62 -2.07
N PRO A 462 3.66 -17.90 -1.80
CA PRO A 462 3.80 -16.61 -1.15
C PRO A 462 4.18 -15.61 -2.24
N GLY A 463 3.17 -14.94 -2.75
CA GLY A 463 3.31 -13.70 -3.49
C GLY A 463 2.56 -12.61 -2.73
N ASP A 464 2.16 -11.58 -3.44
CA ASP A 464 1.16 -10.65 -2.95
C ASP A 464 -0.18 -11.39 -2.71
N PRO A 465 -0.75 -11.40 -1.48
CA PRO A 465 -2.02 -12.08 -1.21
C PRO A 465 -3.18 -11.55 -2.07
N ARG A 466 -3.10 -10.28 -2.48
CA ARG A 466 -4.10 -9.64 -3.34
C ARG A 466 -4.12 -10.22 -4.74
N PHE A 467 -2.98 -10.71 -5.24
CA PHE A 467 -2.90 -11.36 -6.55
C PHE A 467 -3.68 -12.67 -6.58
N GLY A 468 -3.64 -13.46 -5.50
CA GLY A 468 -4.43 -14.69 -5.38
C GLY A 468 -5.94 -14.41 -5.41
N ILE A 469 -6.40 -13.45 -4.61
CA ILE A 469 -7.81 -13.03 -4.59
C ILE A 469 -8.25 -12.53 -5.97
N MET A 470 -7.42 -11.68 -6.60
CA MET A 470 -7.72 -11.13 -7.93
C MET A 470 -7.85 -12.24 -8.98
N ARG A 471 -6.97 -13.25 -8.92
CA ARG A 471 -7.01 -14.42 -9.79
C ARG A 471 -8.32 -15.20 -9.65
N GLU A 472 -8.75 -15.47 -8.42
CA GLU A 472 -9.99 -16.20 -8.14
C GLU A 472 -11.22 -15.45 -8.67
N ILE A 473 -11.27 -14.15 -8.42
CA ILE A 473 -12.33 -13.28 -8.93
C ILE A 473 -12.40 -13.37 -10.44
N ILE A 474 -11.30 -13.11 -11.15
CA ILE A 474 -11.27 -13.15 -12.63
C ILE A 474 -11.69 -14.53 -13.16
N GLN A 475 -11.20 -15.62 -12.54
CA GLN A 475 -11.53 -16.97 -12.97
C GLN A 475 -13.01 -17.33 -12.78
N SER A 476 -13.72 -16.66 -11.85
CA SER A 476 -15.14 -16.91 -11.59
C SER A 476 -16.07 -16.60 -12.78
N TRP A 477 -15.63 -15.81 -13.77
CA TRP A 477 -16.41 -15.58 -14.99
C TRP A 477 -16.47 -16.80 -15.90
N GLY A 478 -15.48 -17.69 -15.82
CA GLY A 478 -15.51 -19.00 -16.48
C GLY A 478 -15.56 -19.01 -18.01
N ASP A 479 -15.48 -17.86 -18.70
CA ASP A 479 -15.50 -17.83 -20.15
C ASP A 479 -14.15 -18.22 -20.79
N SER A 480 -14.22 -18.74 -22.02
CA SER A 480 -13.09 -19.35 -22.71
C SER A 480 -11.96 -18.38 -23.08
N GLU A 481 -12.25 -17.09 -23.21
CA GLU A 481 -11.22 -16.08 -23.51
C GLU A 481 -10.46 -15.73 -22.23
N ILE A 482 -11.17 -15.52 -21.12
CA ILE A 482 -10.56 -15.29 -19.81
C ILE A 482 -9.73 -16.49 -19.37
N GLN A 483 -10.20 -17.72 -19.58
CA GLN A 483 -9.41 -18.91 -19.27
C GLN A 483 -8.09 -18.95 -20.06
N ARG A 484 -8.11 -18.59 -21.36
CA ARG A 484 -6.89 -18.50 -22.18
C ARG A 484 -5.96 -17.38 -21.74
N LYS A 485 -6.48 -16.18 -21.49
CA LYS A 485 -5.69 -15.06 -20.94
C LYS A 485 -5.07 -15.45 -19.60
N MET A 486 -5.82 -16.07 -18.69
CA MET A 486 -5.28 -16.53 -17.41
C MET A 486 -4.20 -17.60 -17.57
N GLN A 487 -4.32 -18.52 -18.53
CA GLN A 487 -3.24 -19.46 -18.84
C GLN A 487 -1.97 -18.74 -19.31
N PHE A 488 -2.11 -17.75 -20.20
CA PHE A 488 -0.99 -16.92 -20.63
C PHE A 488 -0.34 -16.16 -19.47
N TYR A 489 -1.13 -15.48 -18.63
CA TYR A 489 -0.62 -14.71 -17.50
C TYR A 489 0.06 -15.58 -16.44
N ASN A 490 -0.47 -16.78 -16.18
CA ASN A 490 0.17 -17.74 -15.28
C ASN A 490 1.50 -18.25 -15.86
N GLU A 491 1.57 -18.49 -17.17
CA GLU A 491 2.83 -18.87 -17.80
C GLU A 491 3.83 -17.71 -17.84
N TRP A 492 3.35 -16.49 -18.07
CA TRP A 492 4.16 -15.27 -17.97
C TRP A 492 4.77 -15.11 -16.58
N ASP A 493 3.95 -15.28 -15.52
CA ASP A 493 4.40 -15.30 -14.13
C ASP A 493 5.50 -16.34 -13.88
N ASN A 494 5.35 -17.55 -14.42
CA ASN A 494 6.38 -18.59 -14.34
C ASN A 494 7.67 -18.19 -15.06
N GLN A 495 7.58 -17.66 -16.28
CA GLN A 495 8.74 -17.26 -17.08
C GLN A 495 9.52 -16.12 -16.44
N VAL A 496 8.84 -15.09 -15.90
CA VAL A 496 9.49 -14.01 -15.16
C VAL A 496 10.17 -14.55 -13.89
N GLY A 497 9.51 -15.46 -13.18
CA GLY A 497 10.10 -16.15 -12.02
C GLY A 497 11.40 -16.90 -12.38
N ASP A 498 11.38 -17.72 -13.43
CA ASP A 498 12.54 -18.49 -13.88
C ASP A 498 13.65 -17.60 -14.45
N PHE A 499 13.29 -16.53 -15.16
CA PHE A 499 14.23 -15.55 -15.69
C PHE A 499 14.98 -14.83 -14.55
N THR A 500 14.24 -14.29 -13.57
CA THR A 500 14.83 -13.54 -12.46
C THR A 500 15.67 -14.41 -11.52
N LYS A 501 15.34 -15.70 -11.36
CA LYS A 501 16.22 -16.66 -10.68
C LYS A 501 17.57 -16.78 -11.36
N ARG A 502 17.57 -16.99 -12.67
CA ARG A 502 18.79 -17.21 -13.47
C ARG A 502 19.65 -15.94 -13.58
N GLU A 503 19.04 -14.81 -13.91
CA GLU A 503 19.77 -13.59 -14.29
C GLU A 503 20.07 -12.65 -13.12
N LYS A 504 19.27 -12.68 -12.04
CA LYS A 504 19.45 -11.81 -10.87
C LYS A 504 19.99 -12.53 -9.64
N GLY A 505 20.27 -13.84 -9.74
CA GLY A 505 20.63 -14.66 -8.59
C GLY A 505 19.55 -14.67 -7.50
N SER A 506 18.29 -14.38 -7.87
CA SER A 506 17.19 -14.42 -6.92
C SER A 506 16.98 -15.87 -6.48
N SER A 507 17.03 -16.13 -5.18
CA SER A 507 16.85 -17.49 -4.65
C SER A 507 15.45 -18.06 -4.90
N ALA A 508 14.46 -17.21 -5.16
CA ALA A 508 13.06 -17.63 -5.35
C ALA A 508 12.36 -17.02 -6.57
N GLY A 509 12.97 -16.06 -7.27
CA GLY A 509 12.36 -15.33 -8.38
C GLY A 509 11.37 -14.25 -7.89
N PHE A 510 11.11 -13.25 -8.73
CA PHE A 510 10.22 -12.15 -8.36
C PHE A 510 8.75 -12.60 -8.39
N PRO A 511 7.97 -12.43 -7.31
CA PRO A 511 6.54 -12.75 -7.33
C PRO A 511 5.75 -11.70 -8.11
N ALA A 512 4.69 -12.15 -8.78
CA ALA A 512 3.65 -11.27 -9.28
C ALA A 512 2.92 -10.56 -8.13
N ASN A 513 2.43 -9.36 -8.40
CA ASN A 513 1.59 -8.59 -7.50
C ASN A 513 0.19 -8.35 -8.11
N VAL A 514 -0.70 -7.69 -7.36
CA VAL A 514 -2.07 -7.40 -7.84
C VAL A 514 -2.10 -6.64 -9.17
N ASP A 515 -1.11 -5.78 -9.44
CA ASP A 515 -1.06 -4.93 -10.64
C ASP A 515 -0.92 -5.73 -11.92
N LEU A 516 -0.42 -6.97 -11.86
CA LEU A 516 -0.36 -7.87 -13.01
C LEU A 516 -1.76 -8.26 -13.50
N LEU A 517 -2.72 -8.45 -12.61
CA LEU A 517 -4.08 -8.89 -12.97
C LEU A 517 -5.09 -7.76 -13.06
N THR A 518 -4.76 -6.59 -12.50
CA THR A 518 -5.58 -5.37 -12.61
C THR A 518 -6.06 -5.10 -14.04
N PRO A 519 -5.23 -5.25 -15.10
CA PRO A 519 -5.71 -4.97 -16.44
C PRO A 519 -6.76 -5.96 -16.97
N ILE A 520 -6.66 -7.24 -16.63
CA ILE A 520 -7.71 -8.21 -17.00
C ILE A 520 -9.03 -7.83 -16.33
N LEU A 521 -8.98 -7.43 -15.05
CA LEU A 521 -10.19 -6.98 -14.37
C LEU A 521 -10.74 -5.69 -15.01
N LEU A 522 -9.96 -4.61 -15.00
CA LEU A 522 -10.46 -3.28 -15.35
C LEU A 522 -10.71 -3.09 -16.84
N GLN A 523 -9.84 -3.61 -17.71
CA GLN A 523 -10.02 -3.50 -19.16
C GLN A 523 -10.93 -4.61 -19.69
N ASP A 524 -10.61 -5.89 -19.45
CA ASP A 524 -11.34 -6.98 -20.14
C ASP A 524 -12.73 -7.27 -19.54
N ARG A 525 -12.87 -7.23 -18.21
CA ARG A 525 -14.17 -7.52 -17.56
C ARG A 525 -15.02 -6.27 -17.39
N ILE A 526 -14.41 -5.19 -16.95
CA ILE A 526 -15.11 -3.95 -16.64
C ILE A 526 -15.19 -3.01 -17.86
N GLY A 527 -14.28 -3.09 -18.83
CA GLY A 527 -14.35 -2.26 -20.04
C GLY A 527 -13.89 -0.82 -19.82
N LEU A 528 -13.03 -0.57 -18.83
CA LEU A 528 -12.41 0.74 -18.62
C LEU A 528 -11.19 0.89 -19.52
N PRO A 529 -10.90 2.11 -20.02
CA PRO A 529 -9.66 2.36 -20.76
C PRO A 529 -8.43 2.10 -19.87
N PRO A 530 -7.30 1.60 -20.41
CA PRO A 530 -6.09 1.29 -19.65
C PRO A 530 -5.61 2.45 -18.78
N GLU A 531 -5.73 3.66 -19.30
CA GLU A 531 -5.30 4.86 -18.63
C GLU A 531 -6.13 5.13 -17.37
N ALA A 532 -7.34 4.58 -17.20
CA ALA A 532 -8.14 4.75 -15.99
C ALA A 532 -7.53 4.02 -14.77
N ASN A 533 -6.57 3.11 -14.95
CA ASN A 533 -6.01 2.29 -13.87
C ASN A 533 -5.47 3.11 -12.67
N PRO A 534 -4.66 4.18 -12.85
CA PRO A 534 -4.16 5.00 -11.73
C PRO A 534 -5.30 5.75 -11.02
N LEU A 535 -6.36 6.11 -11.75
CA LEU A 535 -7.52 6.79 -11.19
C LEU A 535 -8.34 5.84 -10.31
N MET A 536 -8.61 4.64 -10.81
CA MET A 536 -9.27 3.59 -10.02
C MET A 536 -8.41 3.17 -8.83
N PHE A 537 -7.09 3.21 -8.98
CA PHE A 537 -6.19 3.01 -7.86
C PHE A 537 -6.39 4.09 -6.78
N TYR A 538 -6.54 5.35 -7.17
CA TYR A 538 -6.78 6.44 -6.21
C TYR A 538 -8.15 6.34 -5.53
N CYS A 539 -9.24 6.05 -6.26
CA CYS A 539 -10.59 5.89 -5.69
C CYS A 539 -10.67 4.83 -4.58
N GLY A 540 -9.84 3.78 -4.65
CA GLY A 540 -9.70 2.86 -3.52
C GLY A 540 -8.77 3.43 -2.44
N ARG A 541 -7.59 3.93 -2.85
CA ARG A 541 -6.48 4.31 -1.96
C ARG A 541 -6.80 5.47 -1.02
N GLU A 542 -7.66 6.40 -1.41
CA GLU A 542 -7.94 7.61 -0.64
C GLU A 542 -8.55 7.31 0.74
N PHE A 543 -9.40 6.30 0.88
CA PHE A 543 -9.95 5.89 2.18
C PHE A 543 -8.84 5.42 3.15
N GLY A 544 -7.81 4.77 2.62
CA GLY A 544 -6.60 4.47 3.37
C GLY A 544 -5.80 5.72 3.75
N HIS A 545 -5.70 6.68 2.84
CA HIS A 545 -5.03 7.96 3.10
C HIS A 545 -5.73 8.77 4.21
N VAL A 546 -7.06 8.83 4.22
CA VAL A 546 -7.86 9.45 5.31
C VAL A 546 -7.51 8.80 6.65
N LEU A 547 -7.46 7.47 6.70
CA LEU A 547 -7.10 6.76 7.93
C LEU A 547 -5.66 7.07 8.40
N HIS A 548 -4.71 7.10 7.46
CA HIS A 548 -3.33 7.45 7.77
C HIS A 548 -3.15 8.91 8.17
N TYR A 549 -3.99 9.82 7.67
CA TYR A 549 -4.04 11.22 8.08
C TYR A 549 -4.47 11.34 9.54
N ILE A 550 -5.63 10.75 9.86
CA ILE A 550 -6.23 10.77 11.21
C ILE A 550 -5.30 10.15 12.24
N GLU A 551 -4.59 9.10 11.87
CA GLU A 551 -3.55 8.56 12.72
C GLU A 551 -2.38 9.55 12.86
N ALA A 552 -1.85 10.08 11.76
CA ALA A 552 -0.65 10.92 11.76
C ALA A 552 -0.78 12.23 12.53
N ILE A 553 -1.96 12.87 12.54
CA ILE A 553 -2.20 14.11 13.31
C ILE A 553 -2.14 13.90 14.83
N GLN A 554 -2.13 12.66 15.31
CA GLN A 554 -1.97 12.32 16.73
C GLN A 554 -0.50 12.18 17.13
N PHE A 555 0.41 12.17 16.16
CA PHE A 555 1.85 12.00 16.37
C PHE A 555 2.60 13.31 16.15
N PRO A 556 3.82 13.44 16.72
CA PRO A 556 4.69 14.57 16.45
C PRO A 556 5.08 14.69 14.98
N LEU A 557 5.50 15.89 14.58
CA LEU A 557 6.04 16.20 13.26
C LEU A 557 7.07 15.16 12.79
N ILE A 558 6.87 14.61 11.59
CA ILE A 558 7.84 13.75 10.93
C ILE A 558 9.02 14.60 10.47
N ARG A 559 10.16 14.45 11.15
CA ARG A 559 11.40 15.18 10.84
C ARG A 559 12.59 14.24 10.88
N SER A 560 12.77 13.47 9.80
CA SER A 560 13.93 12.58 9.65
C SER A 560 15.24 13.39 9.61
N ARG A 561 16.28 12.89 10.29
CA ARG A 561 17.64 13.43 10.16
C ARG A 561 18.26 12.89 8.86
N GLY A 562 18.80 13.76 8.03
CA GLY A 562 19.61 13.38 6.88
C GLY A 562 21.08 13.24 7.25
N LEU A 563 21.77 12.29 6.65
CA LEU A 563 23.23 12.25 6.64
C LEU A 563 23.73 12.97 5.39
N TYR A 564 24.59 13.98 5.56
CA TYR A 564 25.19 14.67 4.43
C TYR A 564 26.44 13.92 3.95
N GLU A 565 26.34 13.31 2.78
CA GLU A 565 27.47 12.71 2.07
C GLU A 565 27.86 13.58 0.87
N GLY A 566 28.62 14.64 1.15
CA GLY A 566 29.11 15.55 0.14
C GLY A 566 30.38 16.27 0.57
N PRO A 567 30.89 17.20 -0.26
CA PRO A 567 32.07 17.99 0.08
C PRO A 567 31.89 18.69 1.42
N ARG A 568 32.91 18.65 2.28
CA ARG A 568 32.94 19.48 3.51
C ARG A 568 32.82 20.96 3.13
N ALA A 569 32.47 21.78 4.13
CA ALA A 569 32.36 23.23 3.98
C ALA A 569 33.51 23.78 3.13
N ARG A 570 33.16 24.40 2.01
CA ARG A 570 34.11 25.05 1.08
C ARG A 570 34.15 26.53 1.39
N GLU A 571 35.32 27.13 1.30
CA GLU A 571 35.45 28.59 1.38
C GLU A 571 34.76 29.23 0.17
N ILE A 572 33.88 30.20 0.44
CA ILE A 572 33.33 31.08 -0.60
C ILE A 572 34.44 32.07 -0.95
N LYS A 573 35.00 31.96 -2.15
CA LYS A 573 35.91 33.00 -2.65
C LYS A 573 35.11 34.30 -2.79
N PRO A 574 35.61 35.44 -2.26
CA PRO A 574 34.96 36.72 -2.47
C PRO A 574 34.77 36.94 -3.97
N VAL A 575 33.51 37.07 -4.40
CA VAL A 575 33.21 37.66 -5.69
C VAL A 575 33.26 39.15 -5.45
N ASN A 576 34.36 39.79 -5.83
CA ASN A 576 34.43 41.26 -5.86
C ASN A 576 33.42 41.73 -6.91
N ASN A 577 32.19 41.98 -6.48
CA ASN A 577 31.12 42.82 -7.05
C ASN A 577 29.76 42.19 -6.72
N PHE A 578 29.21 42.56 -5.56
CA PHE A 578 27.78 42.70 -5.35
C PHE A 578 27.51 44.12 -4.84
#